data_AF-A0A0N4T803-F1
#
_entry.id   AF-A0A0N4T803-F1
#
_cell.length_a   1.000
_cell.length_b   1.000
_cell.length_c   1.000
_cell.angle_alpha   90.00
_cell.angle_beta   90.00
_cell.angle_gamma   90.00
#
_symmetry.space_group_name_H-M   'P 1'
#
loop_
_entity.id
_entity.type
_entity.pdbx_description
1 polymer ?
#
loop_
_entity_poly.entity_id
_entity_poly.type
_entity_poly.pdbx_seq_one_letter_code
_entity_poly.pdbx_strand_id
1 'polypeptide(L)'
;MNGIIHGCSHPDDEDVSFRISEEQIFHDIFNYIDFLFGIIKPKKVFFMAIDGVAPRAKMNQQRARRFMSAKNAQEAVSKARKKGIKIPDEKPFDSNCITPGTEFMAYLHENLQCFVQMKIATDSCWQGLRIYLSGHNCPGEGEHKIMDFIRSERSRPDYDANTRHCLYGLDADLIMLGICSHEPHFALLREEVKFGRQKFHRMFNKILQKKKAKVDEITFHLLHLSLLREYLSLEFHSLKEKLPFDYNLESVIDDWILMGFLIGNDFIPHLPHVHIHEDALPLLYATYNEVLPQLDGYINEAGVLNLKRFEIFLKNFAKNDRKNFLEQMDDEAYLSSKRTSDAWKKNSNNDEQSFNEDLEVFDLSNDETNKVTDIGISKGAFDSDSNASDECEEITDQRALTSTKAVSRKFSNIYEYVRAKKKSISMLFN
;
A
#
# COMPACT_ATOMS: atom_id res chain seq x y z
N MET A 1 9.18 -4.70 -7.24
CA MET A 1 9.29 -6.18 -7.21
C MET A 1 8.63 -6.80 -5.99
N ASN A 2 8.71 -6.18 -4.81
CA ASN A 2 8.16 -6.77 -3.57
C ASN A 2 6.68 -7.18 -3.69
N GLY A 3 5.81 -6.32 -4.28
CA GLY A 3 4.43 -6.69 -4.58
C GLY A 3 4.27 -7.97 -5.42
N ILE A 4 5.12 -8.15 -6.45
CA ILE A 4 5.15 -9.37 -7.28
C ILE A 4 5.55 -10.58 -6.43
N ILE A 5 6.60 -10.45 -5.61
CA ILE A 5 7.07 -11.55 -4.75
C ILE A 5 5.97 -11.98 -3.78
N HIS A 6 5.26 -11.03 -3.17
CA HIS A 6 4.11 -11.30 -2.33
C HIS A 6 2.99 -12.02 -3.10
N GLY A 7 2.53 -11.45 -4.22
CA GLY A 7 1.45 -12.04 -5.04
C GLY A 7 1.76 -13.44 -5.58
N CYS A 8 3.03 -13.72 -5.92
CA CYS A 8 3.44 -15.04 -6.40
C CYS A 8 3.67 -16.08 -5.28
N SER A 9 3.91 -15.66 -4.04
CA SER A 9 4.24 -16.58 -2.94
C SER A 9 3.08 -16.88 -2.00
N HIS A 10 2.19 -15.93 -1.75
CA HIS A 10 1.03 -16.10 -0.89
C HIS A 10 -0.07 -15.12 -1.33
N PRO A 11 -0.86 -15.48 -2.35
CA PRO A 11 -1.90 -14.60 -2.89
C PRO A 11 -3.08 -14.38 -1.93
N ASP A 12 -3.26 -15.26 -0.94
CA ASP A 12 -4.30 -15.15 0.09
C ASP A 12 -3.73 -15.53 1.46
N ASP A 13 -3.55 -14.54 2.33
CA ASP A 13 -3.05 -14.71 3.69
C ASP A 13 -4.04 -15.47 4.61
N GLU A 14 -5.33 -15.56 4.24
CA GLU A 14 -6.34 -16.28 5.01
C GLU A 14 -6.36 -17.78 4.70
N ASP A 15 -5.75 -18.22 3.59
CA ASP A 15 -5.75 -19.63 3.18
C ASP A 15 -4.65 -20.45 3.87
N VAL A 16 -5.01 -20.98 5.04
CA VAL A 16 -4.15 -21.86 5.86
C VAL A 16 -3.77 -23.16 5.14
N SER A 17 -4.50 -23.56 4.10
CA SER A 17 -4.25 -24.80 3.36
C SER A 17 -3.32 -24.64 2.17
N PHE A 18 -3.05 -23.40 1.74
CA PHE A 18 -2.21 -23.13 0.57
C PHE A 18 -0.77 -23.58 0.78
N ARG A 19 -0.21 -24.29 -0.21
CA ARG A 19 1.19 -24.73 -0.23
C ARG A 19 1.79 -24.48 -1.60
N ILE A 20 3.01 -23.97 -1.60
CA ILE A 20 3.77 -23.69 -2.82
C ILE A 20 5.26 -23.91 -2.52
N SER A 21 5.99 -24.48 -3.47
CA SER A 21 7.44 -24.62 -3.39
C SER A 21 8.15 -23.34 -3.83
N GLU A 22 9.34 -23.08 -3.29
CA GLU A 22 10.16 -21.93 -3.72
C GLU A 22 10.43 -21.94 -5.22
N GLU A 23 10.65 -23.12 -5.81
CA GLU A 23 10.84 -23.29 -7.26
C GLU A 23 9.65 -22.76 -8.06
N GLN A 24 8.43 -23.07 -7.60
CA GLN A 24 7.23 -22.59 -8.26
C GLN A 24 7.06 -21.08 -8.07
N ILE A 25 7.36 -20.54 -6.88
CA ILE A 25 7.35 -19.10 -6.62
C ILE A 25 8.28 -18.38 -7.60
N PHE A 26 9.52 -18.86 -7.76
CA PHE A 26 10.51 -18.25 -8.66
C PHE A 26 10.05 -18.29 -10.12
N HIS A 27 9.51 -19.43 -10.55
CA HIS A 27 8.94 -19.57 -11.90
C HIS A 27 7.78 -18.59 -12.13
N ASP A 28 6.89 -18.41 -11.15
CA ASP A 28 5.78 -17.46 -11.25
C ASP A 28 6.28 -16.01 -11.31
N ILE A 29 7.28 -15.65 -10.49
CA ILE A 29 7.93 -14.33 -10.54
C ILE A 29 8.53 -14.08 -11.93
N PHE A 30 9.25 -15.05 -12.51
CA PHE A 30 9.87 -14.89 -13.83
C PHE A 30 8.84 -14.69 -14.94
N ASN A 31 7.76 -15.46 -14.93
CA ASN A 31 6.67 -15.28 -15.89
C ASN A 31 6.01 -13.92 -15.73
N TYR A 32 5.84 -13.44 -14.49
CA TYR A 32 5.27 -12.13 -14.24
C TYR A 32 6.15 -11.00 -14.79
N ILE A 33 7.46 -11.04 -14.53
CA ILE A 33 8.42 -10.06 -15.06
C ILE A 33 8.41 -10.08 -16.59
N ASP A 34 8.45 -11.27 -17.20
CA ASP A 34 8.47 -11.43 -18.65
C ASP A 34 7.19 -10.91 -19.30
N PHE A 35 6.05 -11.15 -18.66
CA PHE A 35 4.76 -10.64 -19.09
C PHE A 35 4.71 -9.11 -19.04
N LEU A 36 5.11 -8.49 -17.92
CA LEU A 36 5.19 -7.02 -17.80
C LEU A 36 6.13 -6.42 -18.86
N PHE A 37 7.29 -7.05 -19.06
CA PHE A 37 8.24 -6.65 -20.10
C PHE A 37 7.62 -6.74 -21.50
N GLY A 38 6.87 -7.81 -21.77
CA GLY A 38 6.17 -8.04 -23.03
C GLY A 38 5.04 -7.05 -23.30
N ILE A 39 4.34 -6.58 -22.26
CA ILE A 39 3.32 -5.52 -22.38
C ILE A 39 3.98 -4.18 -22.71
N ILE A 40 4.95 -3.76 -21.90
CA ILE A 40 5.50 -2.39 -21.95
C ILE A 40 6.53 -2.21 -23.06
N LYS A 41 7.32 -3.24 -23.37
CA LYS A 41 8.35 -3.27 -24.42
C LYS A 41 9.32 -2.07 -24.34
N PRO A 42 10.06 -1.92 -23.22
CA PRO A 42 10.99 -0.81 -23.04
C PRO A 42 12.04 -0.75 -24.17
N LYS A 43 12.54 0.46 -24.48
CA LYS A 43 13.42 0.71 -25.63
C LYS A 43 14.86 1.08 -25.31
N LYS A 44 15.13 1.55 -24.09
CA LYS A 44 16.46 1.99 -23.66
C LYS A 44 16.90 1.31 -22.36
N VAL A 45 16.05 1.38 -21.34
CA VAL A 45 16.36 0.91 -19.98
C VAL A 45 15.26 0.00 -19.47
N PHE A 46 15.64 -1.08 -18.79
CA PHE A 46 14.76 -1.90 -17.97
C PHE A 46 15.38 -2.04 -16.57
N PHE A 47 14.74 -1.45 -15.56
CA PHE A 47 15.26 -1.38 -14.19
C PHE A 47 14.37 -2.18 -13.25
N MET A 48 14.93 -3.19 -12.60
CA MET A 48 14.26 -4.02 -11.60
C MET A 48 14.84 -3.72 -10.22
N ALA A 49 13.97 -3.35 -9.27
CA ALA A 49 14.35 -3.02 -7.90
C ALA A 49 13.63 -3.91 -6.88
N ILE A 50 14.41 -4.49 -5.98
CA ILE A 50 13.96 -5.26 -4.81
C ILE A 50 14.39 -4.51 -3.55
N ASP A 51 13.55 -4.50 -2.53
CA ASP A 51 13.90 -3.86 -1.26
C ASP A 51 15.16 -4.47 -0.64
N GLY A 52 16.09 -3.60 -0.27
CA GLY A 52 17.21 -3.91 0.60
C GLY A 52 16.96 -3.43 2.02
N VAL A 53 18.02 -3.20 2.78
CA VAL A 53 17.92 -2.69 4.16
C VAL A 53 17.32 -1.29 4.14
N ALA A 54 16.14 -1.13 4.74
CA ALA A 54 15.40 0.12 4.82
C ALA A 54 15.96 1.07 5.89
N PRO A 55 15.71 2.39 5.80
CA PRO A 55 16.11 3.35 6.83
C PRO A 55 15.38 3.12 8.15
N ARG A 56 15.99 3.56 9.27
CA ARG A 56 15.44 3.39 10.62
C ARG A 56 14.00 3.89 10.76
N ALA A 57 13.65 4.99 10.08
CA ALA A 57 12.31 5.55 10.09
C ALA A 57 11.23 4.54 9.69
N LYS A 58 11.55 3.62 8.77
CA LYS A 58 10.61 2.59 8.30
C LYS A 58 10.72 1.27 9.04
N MET A 59 11.82 1.02 9.75
CA MET A 59 12.05 -0.24 10.45
C MET A 59 10.97 -0.56 11.49
N ASN A 60 10.44 0.45 12.19
CA ASN A 60 9.37 0.26 13.17
C ASN A 60 8.07 -0.21 12.50
N GLN A 61 7.70 0.44 11.39
CA GLN A 61 6.52 0.08 10.61
C GLN A 61 6.67 -1.33 10.00
N GLN A 62 7.84 -1.66 9.44
CA GLN A 62 8.13 -3.01 8.95
C GLN A 62 8.04 -4.04 10.09
N ARG A 63 8.64 -3.77 11.26
CA ARG A 63 8.58 -4.67 12.42
C ARG A 63 7.14 -4.94 12.85
N ALA A 64 6.31 -3.90 12.93
CA ALA A 64 4.90 -4.04 13.28
C ALA A 64 4.15 -4.92 12.27
N ARG A 65 4.36 -4.69 10.96
CA ARG A 65 3.76 -5.52 9.88
C ARG A 65 4.16 -6.99 10.00
N ARG A 66 5.45 -7.29 10.22
CA ARG A 66 5.95 -8.66 10.37
C ARG A 66 5.38 -9.37 11.60
N PHE A 67 5.34 -8.65 12.72
CA PHE A 67 4.74 -9.16 13.95
C PHE A 67 3.26 -9.49 13.75
N MET A 68 2.53 -8.62 13.05
CA MET A 68 1.10 -8.82 12.79
C MET A 68 0.81 -9.92 11.79
N SER A 69 1.61 -10.06 10.74
CA SER A 69 1.53 -11.20 9.83
C SER A 69 1.70 -12.53 10.57
N ALA A 70 2.71 -12.65 11.43
CA ALA A 70 2.95 -13.87 12.22
C ALA A 70 1.79 -14.18 13.19
N LYS A 71 1.30 -13.15 13.89
CA LYS A 71 0.17 -13.29 14.81
C LYS A 71 -1.12 -13.70 14.09
N ASN A 72 -1.43 -13.05 12.96
CA ASN A 72 -2.61 -13.35 12.17
C ASN A 72 -2.57 -14.76 11.59
N ALA A 73 -1.41 -15.21 11.10
CA ALA A 73 -1.22 -16.58 10.63
C ALA A 73 -1.47 -17.61 11.75
N GLN A 74 -0.96 -17.35 12.97
CA GLN A 74 -1.19 -18.22 14.12
C GLN A 74 -2.69 -18.26 14.52
N GLU A 75 -3.36 -17.11 14.53
CA GLU A 75 -4.79 -17.03 14.81
C GLU A 75 -5.63 -17.73 13.74
N ALA A 76 -5.30 -17.58 12.46
CA ALA A 76 -5.96 -18.24 11.35
C ALA A 76 -5.87 -19.77 11.46
N VAL A 77 -4.67 -20.30 11.78
CA VAL A 77 -4.45 -21.72 12.05
C VAL A 77 -5.30 -22.21 13.24
N SER A 78 -5.34 -21.45 14.33
CA SER A 78 -6.16 -21.79 15.51
C SER A 78 -7.65 -21.82 15.18
N LYS A 79 -8.15 -20.83 14.44
CA LYS A 79 -9.53 -20.76 13.97
C LYS A 79 -9.86 -21.94 13.03
N ALA A 80 -8.96 -22.30 12.13
CA ALA A 80 -9.14 -23.43 11.21
C ALA A 80 -9.23 -24.78 11.96
N ARG A 81 -8.37 -25.00 12.96
CA ARG A 81 -8.41 -26.19 13.83
C ARG A 81 -9.71 -26.28 14.62
N LYS A 82 -10.18 -25.17 15.20
CA LYS A 82 -11.48 -25.12 15.91
C LYS A 82 -12.66 -25.46 15.00
N LYS A 83 -12.58 -25.11 13.71
CA LYS A 83 -13.59 -25.43 12.70
C LYS A 83 -13.45 -26.86 12.12
N GLY A 84 -12.49 -27.66 12.60
CA GLY A 84 -12.25 -29.01 12.10
C GLY A 84 -11.65 -29.08 10.68
N ILE A 85 -11.10 -27.98 10.17
CA ILE A 85 -10.48 -27.94 8.84
C ILE A 85 -9.16 -28.70 8.91
N LYS A 86 -8.97 -29.69 8.03
CA LYS A 86 -7.70 -30.42 7.89
C LYS A 86 -6.64 -29.49 7.30
N ILE A 87 -5.57 -29.26 8.05
CA ILE A 87 -4.42 -28.48 7.62
C ILE A 87 -3.38 -29.47 7.06
N PRO A 88 -2.75 -29.19 5.91
CA PRO A 88 -1.66 -30.02 5.41
C PRO A 88 -0.50 -30.09 6.39
N ASP A 89 0.13 -31.27 6.48
CA ASP A 89 1.29 -31.52 7.36
C ASP A 89 2.54 -30.75 6.90
N GLU A 90 2.63 -30.42 5.61
CA GLU A 90 3.69 -29.58 5.06
C GLU A 90 3.64 -28.18 5.68
N LYS A 91 4.82 -27.59 5.93
CA LYS A 91 4.91 -26.23 6.48
C LYS A 91 4.45 -25.20 5.42
N PRO A 92 3.62 -24.22 5.80
CA PRO A 92 3.30 -23.10 4.91
C PRO A 92 4.55 -22.24 4.65
N PHE A 93 4.52 -21.51 3.55
CA PHE A 93 5.53 -20.50 3.25
C PHE A 93 5.44 -19.34 4.27
N ASP A 94 6.56 -18.99 4.90
CA ASP A 94 6.62 -17.86 5.83
C ASP A 94 6.98 -16.57 5.08
N SER A 95 5.99 -15.69 4.89
CA SER A 95 6.16 -14.42 4.17
C SER A 95 7.17 -13.47 4.83
N ASN A 96 7.51 -13.66 6.11
CA ASN A 96 8.56 -12.89 6.78
C ASN A 96 9.94 -13.11 6.17
N CYS A 97 10.15 -14.22 5.45
CA CYS A 97 11.40 -14.47 4.74
C CYS A 97 11.64 -13.52 3.56
N ILE A 98 10.63 -12.75 3.11
CA ILE A 98 10.75 -11.69 2.11
C ILE A 98 11.35 -10.44 2.75
N THR A 99 12.53 -10.59 3.35
CA THR A 99 13.28 -9.55 4.05
C THR A 99 14.74 -9.67 3.63
N PRO A 100 15.46 -8.57 3.36
CA PRO A 100 16.88 -8.64 3.01
C PRO A 100 17.70 -9.40 4.07
N GLY A 101 18.64 -10.22 3.61
CA GLY A 101 19.53 -10.99 4.48
C GLY A 101 19.03 -12.40 4.82
N THR A 102 17.86 -12.81 4.35
CA THR A 102 17.37 -14.19 4.47
C THR A 102 17.94 -15.08 3.37
N GLU A 103 17.98 -16.40 3.62
CA GLU A 103 18.39 -17.39 2.61
C GLU A 103 17.48 -17.34 1.37
N PHE A 104 16.16 -17.23 1.58
CA PHE A 104 15.18 -17.10 0.50
C PHE A 104 15.53 -15.95 -0.46
N MET A 105 15.83 -14.75 0.08
CA MET A 105 16.15 -13.59 -0.75
C MET A 105 17.49 -13.73 -1.48
N ALA A 106 18.48 -14.37 -0.85
CA ALA A 106 19.76 -14.67 -1.49
C ALA A 106 19.57 -15.60 -2.69
N TYR A 107 18.82 -16.71 -2.51
CA TYR A 107 18.52 -17.62 -3.61
C TYR A 107 17.68 -16.96 -4.70
N LEU A 108 16.67 -16.16 -4.34
CA LEU A 108 15.88 -15.42 -5.32
C LEU A 108 16.76 -14.48 -6.15
N HIS A 109 17.72 -13.80 -5.53
CA HIS A 109 18.64 -12.90 -6.23
C HIS A 109 19.51 -13.64 -7.26
N GLU A 110 20.11 -14.76 -6.88
CA GLU A 110 20.93 -15.58 -7.79
C GLU A 110 20.10 -16.12 -8.97
N ASN A 111 18.88 -16.60 -8.70
CA ASN A 111 18.02 -17.12 -9.75
C ASN A 111 17.51 -16.00 -10.68
N LEU A 112 17.25 -14.79 -10.17
CA LEU A 112 16.93 -13.62 -11.00
C LEU A 112 18.09 -13.22 -11.91
N GLN A 113 19.34 -13.24 -11.40
CA GLN A 113 20.52 -12.99 -12.24
C GLN A 113 20.60 -14.01 -13.39
N CYS A 114 20.42 -15.30 -13.09
CA CYS A 114 20.41 -16.36 -14.10
C CYS A 114 19.27 -16.17 -15.11
N PHE A 115 18.06 -15.82 -14.64
CA PHE A 115 16.91 -15.53 -15.48
C PHE A 115 17.19 -14.40 -16.47
N VAL A 116 17.73 -13.27 -15.99
CA VAL A 116 18.06 -12.11 -16.84
C VAL A 116 19.14 -12.47 -17.86
N GLN A 117 20.21 -13.16 -17.45
CA GLN A 117 21.26 -13.60 -18.37
C GLN A 117 20.71 -14.51 -19.48
N MET A 118 19.86 -15.49 -19.11
CA MET A 118 19.21 -16.36 -20.08
C MET A 118 18.32 -15.56 -21.03
N LYS A 119 17.52 -14.61 -20.52
CA LYS A 119 16.62 -13.79 -21.34
C LYS A 119 17.39 -12.97 -22.37
N ILE A 120 18.48 -12.33 -21.97
CA ILE A 120 19.37 -11.60 -22.89
C ILE A 120 19.95 -12.55 -23.97
N ALA A 121 20.35 -13.76 -23.59
CA ALA A 121 20.93 -14.73 -24.53
C ALA A 121 19.92 -15.33 -25.51
N THR A 122 18.65 -15.46 -25.11
CA THR A 122 17.65 -16.26 -25.86
C THR A 122 16.53 -15.45 -26.48
N ASP A 123 16.26 -14.23 -26.01
CA ASP A 123 15.16 -13.38 -26.47
C ASP A 123 15.71 -12.09 -27.06
N SER A 124 15.48 -11.88 -28.36
CA SER A 124 15.90 -10.68 -29.07
C SER A 124 15.27 -9.40 -28.51
N CYS A 125 14.10 -9.47 -27.87
CA CYS A 125 13.45 -8.30 -27.28
C CYS A 125 14.22 -7.75 -26.07
N TRP A 126 15.01 -8.60 -25.40
CA TRP A 126 15.84 -8.23 -24.25
C TRP A 126 17.24 -7.74 -24.66
N GLN A 127 17.60 -7.87 -25.94
CA GLN A 127 18.91 -7.47 -26.46
C GLN A 127 18.93 -5.98 -26.82
N GLY A 128 20.10 -5.35 -26.64
CA GLY A 128 20.29 -3.92 -26.96
C GLY A 128 19.74 -2.94 -25.91
N LEU A 129 19.17 -3.43 -24.80
CA LEU A 129 18.71 -2.64 -23.66
C LEU A 129 19.75 -2.59 -22.55
N ARG A 130 19.78 -1.49 -21.79
CA ARG A 130 20.47 -1.45 -20.50
C ARG A 130 19.55 -2.05 -19.43
N ILE A 131 19.89 -3.23 -18.94
CA ILE A 131 19.11 -3.94 -17.91
C ILE A 131 19.83 -3.81 -16.57
N TYR A 132 19.13 -3.32 -15.56
CA TYR A 132 19.64 -3.17 -14.21
C TYR A 132 18.83 -4.02 -13.23
N LEU A 133 19.52 -4.78 -12.37
CA LEU A 133 18.93 -5.52 -11.27
C LEU A 133 19.51 -5.01 -9.95
N SER A 134 18.75 -4.16 -9.25
CA SER A 134 19.07 -3.69 -7.91
C SER A 134 18.42 -4.62 -6.88
N GLY A 135 19.19 -5.60 -6.40
CA GLY A 135 18.72 -6.65 -5.50
C GLY A 135 18.60 -6.23 -4.03
N HIS A 136 18.27 -7.20 -3.18
CA HIS A 136 18.20 -7.03 -1.72
C HIS A 136 19.57 -6.73 -1.08
N ASN A 137 20.66 -7.00 -1.80
CA ASN A 137 22.04 -6.75 -1.41
C ASN A 137 22.44 -5.27 -1.49
N CYS A 138 21.71 -4.46 -2.26
CA CYS A 138 21.86 -3.01 -2.26
C CYS A 138 20.98 -2.42 -1.16
N PRO A 139 21.48 -1.55 -0.25
CA PRO A 139 20.64 -0.87 0.74
C PRO A 139 19.55 0.00 0.10
N GLY A 140 18.49 0.28 0.86
CA GLY A 140 17.38 1.13 0.43
C GLY A 140 16.19 0.38 -0.15
N GLU A 141 15.08 1.08 -0.24
CA GLU A 141 13.80 0.56 -0.72
C GLU A 141 13.75 0.56 -2.25
N GLY A 142 12.96 -0.34 -2.83
CA GLY A 142 12.86 -0.48 -4.28
C GLY A 142 12.44 0.82 -4.97
N GLU A 143 11.42 1.49 -4.44
CA GLU A 143 10.93 2.78 -4.95
C GLU A 143 11.97 3.89 -4.86
N HIS A 144 12.71 3.99 -3.75
CA HIS A 144 13.76 4.99 -3.57
C HIS A 144 14.97 4.72 -4.47
N LYS A 145 15.37 3.45 -4.64
CA LYS A 145 16.41 3.05 -5.59
C LYS A 145 16.06 3.45 -7.03
N ILE A 146 14.79 3.28 -7.41
CA ILE A 146 14.28 3.70 -8.72
C ILE A 146 14.36 5.22 -8.86
N MET A 147 13.90 5.96 -7.84
CA MET A 147 13.91 7.42 -7.88
C MET A 147 15.34 7.99 -7.87
N ASP A 148 16.27 7.37 -7.13
CA ASP A 148 17.70 7.68 -7.17
C ASP A 148 18.28 7.45 -8.57
N PHE A 149 17.94 6.33 -9.21
CA PHE A 149 18.35 6.04 -10.58
C PHE A 149 17.83 7.10 -11.56
N ILE A 150 16.54 7.46 -11.49
CA ILE A 150 15.94 8.50 -12.34
C ILE A 150 16.66 9.84 -12.13
N ARG A 151 16.87 10.27 -10.89
CA ARG A 151 17.63 11.50 -10.59
C ARG A 151 19.05 11.46 -11.15
N SER A 152 19.73 10.32 -11.04
CA SER A 152 21.09 10.16 -11.55
C SER A 152 21.17 10.16 -13.08
N GLU A 153 20.14 9.66 -13.79
CA GLU A 153 20.10 9.73 -15.24
C GLU A 153 19.77 11.14 -15.72
N ARG A 154 18.88 11.86 -15.02
CA ARG A 154 18.53 13.26 -15.32
C ARG A 154 19.69 14.23 -15.15
N SER A 155 20.61 13.97 -14.23
CA SER A 155 21.77 14.84 -13.99
C SER A 155 22.85 14.70 -15.05
N ARG A 156 22.72 13.73 -15.97
CA ARG A 156 23.68 13.54 -17.05
C ARG A 156 23.51 14.61 -18.14
N PRO A 157 24.62 15.07 -18.75
CA PRO A 157 24.55 16.09 -19.79
C PRO A 157 23.89 15.61 -21.09
N ASP A 158 23.86 14.29 -21.32
CA ASP A 158 23.25 13.64 -22.48
C ASP A 158 21.80 13.20 -22.24
N TYR A 159 21.19 13.62 -21.13
CA TYR A 159 19.82 13.25 -20.79
C TYR A 159 18.80 13.84 -21.77
N ASP A 160 17.92 12.98 -22.29
CA ASP A 160 16.80 13.38 -23.12
C ASP A 160 15.62 13.78 -22.23
N ALA A 161 15.30 15.07 -22.18
CA ALA A 161 14.21 15.63 -21.38
C ALA A 161 12.82 15.07 -21.74
N ASN A 162 12.67 14.45 -22.92
CA ASN A 162 11.43 13.80 -23.35
C ASN A 162 11.47 12.27 -23.17
N THR A 163 12.37 11.77 -22.32
CA THR A 163 12.39 10.36 -21.95
C THR A 163 11.04 9.96 -21.35
N ARG A 164 10.48 8.86 -21.85
CA ARG A 164 9.19 8.32 -21.38
C ARG A 164 9.42 7.25 -20.33
N HIS A 165 8.89 7.48 -19.14
CA HIS A 165 9.04 6.60 -17.99
C HIS A 165 7.75 5.81 -17.77
N CYS A 166 7.90 4.52 -17.47
CA CYS A 166 6.82 3.67 -17.02
C CYS A 166 7.27 2.92 -15.77
N LEU A 167 6.55 3.11 -14.67
CA LEU A 167 6.84 2.48 -13.38
C LEU A 167 5.69 1.57 -13.01
N TYR A 168 6.00 0.32 -12.65
CA TYR A 168 5.00 -0.64 -12.20
C TYR A 168 4.93 -0.71 -10.68
N GLY A 169 3.71 -0.66 -10.14
CA GLY A 169 3.43 -0.94 -8.72
C GLY A 169 2.03 -0.50 -8.30
N LEU A 170 1.57 -1.01 -7.15
CA LEU A 170 0.23 -0.77 -6.62
C LEU A 170 0.16 0.35 -5.59
N ASP A 171 1.30 0.73 -5.01
CA ASP A 171 1.34 1.71 -3.92
C ASP A 171 1.00 3.12 -4.40
N ALA A 172 0.25 3.86 -3.59
CA ALA A 172 -0.14 5.23 -3.89
C ALA A 172 1.07 6.19 -3.86
N ASP A 173 2.08 5.86 -3.06
CA ASP A 173 3.34 6.62 -2.95
C ASP A 173 4.05 6.75 -4.30
N LEU A 174 3.88 5.78 -5.21
CA LEU A 174 4.44 5.85 -6.57
C LEU A 174 3.84 6.98 -7.42
N ILE A 175 2.61 7.42 -7.13
CA ILE A 175 1.99 8.60 -7.77
C ILE A 175 2.75 9.84 -7.31
N MET A 176 2.96 9.97 -6.00
CA MET A 176 3.68 11.11 -5.39
C MET A 176 5.13 11.15 -5.85
N LEU A 177 5.84 10.02 -5.81
CA LEU A 177 7.23 9.94 -6.27
C LEU A 177 7.35 10.17 -7.78
N GLY A 178 6.42 9.65 -8.57
CA GLY A 178 6.39 9.85 -10.01
C GLY A 178 6.20 11.32 -10.40
N ILE A 179 5.28 12.03 -9.75
CA ILE A 179 5.05 13.46 -10.04
C ILE A 179 6.19 14.35 -9.48
N CYS A 180 6.78 13.97 -8.33
CA CYS A 180 7.95 14.63 -7.74
C CYS A 180 9.20 14.56 -8.64
N SER A 181 9.26 13.60 -9.56
CA SER A 181 10.32 13.56 -10.56
C SER A 181 10.26 14.73 -11.56
N HIS A 182 9.11 15.42 -11.69
CA HIS A 182 8.87 16.48 -12.66
C HIS A 182 9.09 16.07 -14.14
N GLU A 183 9.14 14.77 -14.41
CA GLU A 183 9.27 14.24 -15.77
C GLU A 183 7.99 14.50 -16.59
N PRO A 184 8.08 15.07 -17.80
CA PRO A 184 6.90 15.37 -18.62
C PRO A 184 6.10 14.14 -19.03
N HIS A 185 6.80 13.01 -19.27
CA HIS A 185 6.20 11.79 -19.79
C HIS A 185 6.38 10.63 -18.81
N PHE A 186 5.51 10.57 -17.80
CA PHE A 186 5.54 9.53 -16.78
C PHE A 186 4.18 8.82 -16.70
N ALA A 187 4.22 7.49 -16.68
CA ALA A 187 3.05 6.66 -16.48
C ALA A 187 3.28 5.58 -15.41
N LEU A 188 2.23 5.23 -14.69
CA LEU A 188 2.22 4.10 -13.75
C LEU A 188 1.44 2.94 -14.33
N LEU A 189 2.06 1.77 -14.42
CA LEU A 189 1.39 0.53 -14.74
C LEU A 189 0.88 -0.11 -13.44
N ARG A 190 -0.44 -0.33 -13.35
CA ARG A 190 -1.09 -0.86 -12.15
C ARG A 190 -2.03 -1.98 -12.53
N GLU A 191 -2.26 -2.92 -11.62
CA GLU A 191 -3.28 -3.95 -11.80
C GLU A 191 -4.66 -3.35 -11.51
N GLU A 192 -5.69 -3.88 -12.17
CA GLU A 192 -7.08 -3.52 -11.88
C GLU A 192 -7.44 -3.94 -10.45
N VAL A 193 -7.77 -2.95 -9.62
CA VAL A 193 -8.36 -3.18 -8.30
C VAL A 193 -9.88 -3.19 -8.46
N LYS A 194 -10.49 -4.38 -8.42
CA LYS A 194 -11.95 -4.52 -8.47
C LYS A 194 -12.56 -4.26 -7.11
N PHE A 195 -13.14 -3.09 -6.93
CA PHE A 195 -13.91 -2.74 -5.72
C PHE A 195 -15.31 -3.40 -5.79
N GLY A 196 -15.62 -4.32 -4.87
CA GLY A 196 -16.91 -5.02 -4.84
C GLY A 196 -17.10 -5.93 -3.60
N ARG A 197 -18.36 -6.24 -3.24
CA ARG A 197 -18.74 -7.00 -2.03
C ARG A 197 -17.90 -8.29 -1.90
N GLN A 198 -17.06 -8.36 -0.86
CA GLN A 198 -16.11 -9.45 -0.59
C GLN A 198 -16.71 -10.87 -0.59
N LYS A 199 -18.03 -11.04 -0.43
CA LYS A 199 -18.68 -12.36 -0.49
C LYS A 199 -18.73 -12.94 -1.92
N PHE A 200 -19.03 -12.12 -2.93
CA PHE A 200 -18.96 -12.56 -4.34
C PHE A 200 -17.51 -12.66 -4.80
N HIS A 201 -16.64 -11.75 -4.36
CA HIS A 201 -15.20 -11.84 -4.66
C HIS A 201 -14.59 -13.11 -4.06
N ARG A 202 -14.92 -13.51 -2.84
CA ARG A 202 -14.48 -14.78 -2.23
C ARG A 202 -15.06 -16.02 -2.91
N MET A 203 -16.31 -15.98 -3.41
CA MET A 203 -16.94 -17.14 -4.07
C MET A 203 -16.51 -17.28 -5.54
N PHE A 204 -16.43 -16.17 -6.27
CA PHE A 204 -15.90 -16.11 -7.63
C PHE A 204 -14.39 -16.38 -7.62
N ASN A 205 -13.63 -15.83 -6.66
CA ASN A 205 -12.25 -16.23 -6.44
C ASN A 205 -12.16 -17.67 -5.93
N LYS A 206 -13.05 -18.25 -5.13
CA LYS A 206 -12.96 -19.71 -4.84
C LYS A 206 -13.10 -20.58 -6.09
N ILE A 207 -13.91 -20.13 -7.06
CA ILE A 207 -14.16 -20.84 -8.32
C ILE A 207 -13.03 -20.60 -9.32
N LEU A 208 -12.51 -19.36 -9.42
CA LEU A 208 -11.31 -19.03 -10.20
C LEU A 208 -10.03 -19.59 -9.55
N GLN A 209 -9.82 -19.49 -8.24
CA GLN A 209 -8.62 -19.93 -7.50
C GLN A 209 -8.43 -21.44 -7.46
N LYS A 210 -9.45 -22.26 -7.75
CA LYS A 210 -9.23 -23.67 -8.12
C LYS A 210 -8.39 -23.80 -9.41
N LYS A 211 -8.25 -22.73 -10.19
CA LYS A 211 -7.36 -22.52 -11.33
C LYS A 211 -6.57 -21.22 -11.13
N LYS A 212 -5.41 -21.29 -10.48
CA LYS A 212 -4.37 -20.24 -10.43
C LYS A 212 -4.54 -19.20 -11.57
N ALA A 213 -5.05 -18.00 -11.25
CA ALA A 213 -5.36 -16.99 -12.26
C ALA A 213 -4.08 -16.76 -13.07
N LYS A 214 -4.15 -17.01 -14.37
CA LYS A 214 -2.98 -16.82 -15.23
C LYS A 214 -2.71 -15.31 -15.29
N VAL A 215 -1.43 -14.94 -15.36
CA VAL A 215 -1.03 -13.54 -15.51
C VAL A 215 -1.73 -12.88 -16.71
N ASP A 216 -2.02 -13.67 -17.76
CA ASP A 216 -2.77 -13.27 -18.97
C ASP A 216 -4.23 -12.83 -18.72
N GLU A 217 -4.82 -13.18 -17.58
CA GLU A 217 -6.20 -12.82 -17.21
C GLU A 217 -6.29 -11.55 -16.36
N ILE A 218 -5.14 -10.99 -15.95
CA ILE A 218 -5.06 -9.78 -15.14
C ILE A 218 -5.21 -8.56 -16.05
N THR A 219 -6.19 -7.70 -15.76
CA THR A 219 -6.32 -6.41 -16.43
C THR A 219 -5.30 -5.43 -15.84
N PHE A 220 -4.57 -4.72 -16.71
CA PHE A 220 -3.66 -3.66 -16.30
C PHE A 220 -4.18 -2.30 -16.76
N HIS A 221 -4.01 -1.30 -15.91
CA HIS A 221 -4.30 0.09 -16.18
C HIS A 221 -3.02 0.91 -16.27
N LEU A 222 -2.99 1.83 -17.22
CA LEU A 222 -1.91 2.80 -17.36
C LEU A 222 -2.41 4.15 -16.85
N LEU A 223 -1.90 4.58 -15.69
CA LEU A 223 -2.21 5.88 -15.11
C LEU A 223 -1.19 6.90 -15.63
N HIS A 224 -1.67 7.85 -16.42
CA HIS A 224 -0.82 8.89 -17.00
C HIS A 224 -0.64 10.06 -16.02
N LEU A 225 0.57 10.24 -15.51
CA LEU A 225 0.88 11.38 -14.63
C LEU A 225 0.93 12.71 -15.41
N SER A 226 1.16 12.67 -16.73
CA SER A 226 1.05 13.86 -17.57
C SER A 226 -0.35 14.49 -17.49
N LEU A 227 -1.40 13.67 -17.57
CA LEU A 227 -2.78 14.14 -17.43
C LEU A 227 -3.07 14.61 -16.00
N LEU A 228 -2.56 13.89 -14.99
CA LEU A 228 -2.70 14.33 -13.60
C LEU A 228 -2.11 15.72 -13.38
N ARG A 229 -0.94 16.01 -13.96
CA ARG A 229 -0.31 17.35 -13.91
C ARG A 229 -1.20 18.42 -14.55
N GLU A 230 -1.84 18.12 -15.67
CA GLU A 230 -2.81 19.03 -16.30
C GLU A 230 -4.03 19.27 -15.40
N TYR A 231 -4.58 18.22 -14.77
CA TYR A 231 -5.66 18.36 -13.80
C TYR A 231 -5.26 19.23 -12.60
N LEU A 232 -4.06 19.04 -12.04
CA LEU A 232 -3.55 19.88 -10.96
C LEU A 232 -3.36 21.33 -11.43
N SER A 233 -2.91 21.54 -12.67
CA SER A 233 -2.80 22.89 -13.23
C SER A 233 -4.17 23.58 -13.37
N LEU A 234 -5.24 22.83 -13.62
CA LEU A 234 -6.60 23.37 -13.67
C LEU A 234 -7.13 23.67 -12.26
N GLU A 235 -6.90 22.76 -11.32
CA GLU A 235 -7.31 22.89 -9.92
C GLU A 235 -6.75 24.15 -9.27
N PHE A 236 -5.46 24.43 -9.50
CA PHE A 236 -4.74 25.55 -8.91
C PHE A 236 -4.63 26.78 -9.83
N HIS A 237 -5.32 26.78 -10.98
CA HIS A 237 -5.25 27.87 -11.96
C HIS A 237 -5.62 29.23 -11.35
N SER A 238 -6.59 29.24 -10.43
CA SER A 238 -7.09 30.48 -9.80
C SER A 238 -6.05 31.21 -8.95
N LEU A 239 -4.95 30.54 -8.57
CA LEU A 239 -3.85 31.16 -7.83
C LEU A 239 -3.04 32.11 -8.71
N LYS A 240 -2.95 31.86 -10.01
CA LYS A 240 -2.12 32.63 -10.94
C LYS A 240 -2.38 34.14 -10.90
N GLU A 241 -3.63 34.55 -10.64
CA GLU A 241 -4.03 35.96 -10.56
C GLU A 241 -3.95 36.55 -9.15
N LYS A 242 -3.85 35.71 -8.12
CA LYS A 242 -3.93 36.11 -6.70
C LYS A 242 -2.56 36.24 -6.04
N LEU A 243 -1.53 35.61 -6.60
CA LEU A 243 -0.22 35.53 -5.97
C LEU A 243 0.53 36.87 -6.02
N PRO A 244 1.24 37.25 -4.94
CA PRO A 244 2.12 38.41 -4.93
C PRO A 244 3.49 38.13 -5.58
N PHE A 245 3.73 36.91 -6.07
CA PHE A 245 4.95 36.43 -6.72
C PHE A 245 4.62 35.59 -7.97
N ASP A 246 5.63 35.27 -8.77
CA ASP A 246 5.45 34.55 -10.04
C ASP A 246 4.91 33.13 -9.86
N TYR A 247 3.84 32.81 -10.58
CA TYR A 247 3.24 31.49 -10.58
C TYR A 247 4.09 30.47 -11.34
N ASN A 248 4.50 29.40 -10.66
CA ASN A 248 5.16 28.22 -11.18
C ASN A 248 4.39 26.94 -10.81
N LEU A 249 3.96 26.17 -11.81
CA LEU A 249 3.24 24.91 -11.60
C LEU A 249 4.10 23.87 -10.88
N GLU A 250 5.41 23.80 -11.16
CA GLU A 250 6.27 22.77 -10.55
C GLU A 250 6.38 22.96 -9.04
N SER A 251 6.47 24.22 -8.60
CA SER A 251 6.48 24.55 -7.17
C SER A 251 5.12 24.30 -6.50
N VAL A 252 4.01 24.50 -7.22
CA VAL A 252 2.67 24.10 -6.73
C VAL A 252 2.57 22.58 -6.59
N ILE A 253 3.15 21.81 -7.52
CA ILE A 253 3.21 20.35 -7.42
C ILE A 253 4.05 19.91 -6.21
N ASP A 254 5.18 20.58 -5.95
CA ASP A 254 6.02 20.32 -4.77
C ASP A 254 5.27 20.57 -3.45
N ASP A 255 4.47 21.63 -3.39
CA ASP A 255 3.58 21.91 -2.25
C ASP A 255 2.40 20.93 -2.17
N TRP A 256 1.89 20.47 -3.32
CA TRP A 256 0.83 19.45 -3.38
C TRP A 256 1.30 18.10 -2.85
N ILE A 257 2.54 17.70 -3.15
CA ILE A 257 3.17 16.50 -2.57
C ILE A 257 3.29 16.64 -1.06
N LEU A 258 3.69 17.82 -0.56
CA LEU A 258 3.75 18.10 0.88
C LEU A 258 2.38 17.92 1.53
N MET A 259 1.29 18.42 0.92
CA MET A 259 -0.07 18.19 1.40
C MET A 259 -0.42 16.69 1.42
N GLY A 260 0.00 15.94 0.41
CA GLY A 260 -0.12 14.48 0.37
C GLY A 260 0.54 13.79 1.56
N PHE A 261 1.75 14.22 1.95
CA PHE A 261 2.45 13.67 3.11
C PHE A 261 1.75 13.94 4.45
N LEU A 262 0.96 15.03 4.55
CA LEU A 262 0.17 15.33 5.76
C LEU A 262 -1.00 14.36 5.94
N ILE A 263 -1.59 13.88 4.85
CA ILE A 263 -2.66 12.87 4.90
C ILE A 263 -2.10 11.54 5.42
N GLY A 264 -0.94 11.15 4.93
CA GLY A 264 -0.31 9.91 5.35
C GLY A 264 0.98 9.62 4.61
N ASN A 265 1.89 8.99 5.33
CA ASN A 265 3.11 8.43 4.79
C ASN A 265 3.60 7.32 5.71
N ASP A 266 4.53 6.50 5.23
CA ASP A 266 5.06 5.34 5.96
C ASP A 266 5.91 5.68 7.21
N PHE A 267 6.33 6.94 7.36
CA PHE A 267 7.36 7.34 8.31
C PHE A 267 6.79 8.04 9.56
N ILE A 268 5.63 8.67 9.47
CA ILE A 268 5.01 9.47 10.53
C ILE A 268 3.61 8.93 10.80
N PRO A 269 3.15 8.85 12.07
CA PRO A 269 1.76 8.54 12.38
C PRO A 269 0.79 9.50 11.68
N HIS A 270 -0.35 8.98 11.23
CA HIS A 270 -1.38 9.81 10.59
C HIS A 270 -1.89 10.90 11.54
N LEU A 271 -2.15 12.07 10.98
CA LEU A 271 -2.88 13.11 11.70
C LEU A 271 -4.31 12.63 11.97
N PRO A 272 -4.85 12.84 13.19
CA PRO A 272 -6.23 12.48 13.50
C PRO A 272 -7.18 13.31 12.62
N HIS A 273 -8.27 12.69 12.17
CA HIS A 273 -9.33 13.34 11.36
C HIS A 273 -8.86 13.90 10.00
N VAL A 274 -7.71 13.45 9.50
CA VAL A 274 -7.19 13.82 8.19
C VAL A 274 -7.06 12.57 7.35
N HIS A 275 -8.20 12.06 6.90
CA HIS A 275 -8.27 10.87 6.06
C HIS A 275 -8.92 11.15 4.70
N ILE A 276 -8.48 10.45 3.65
CA ILE A 276 -9.02 10.63 2.30
C ILE A 276 -10.53 10.34 2.24
N HIS A 277 -11.01 9.39 3.05
CA HIS A 277 -12.44 9.04 3.12
C HIS A 277 -13.28 10.07 3.88
N GLU A 278 -12.65 11.03 4.56
CA GLU A 278 -13.26 12.14 5.28
C GLU A 278 -13.04 13.47 4.54
N ASP A 279 -12.86 13.42 3.20
CA ASP A 279 -12.66 14.60 2.34
C ASP A 279 -11.46 15.50 2.72
N ALA A 280 -10.38 14.91 3.23
CA ALA A 280 -9.16 15.65 3.59
C ALA A 280 -8.50 16.38 2.41
N LEU A 281 -8.55 15.84 1.19
CA LEU A 281 -7.93 16.44 0.00
C LEU A 281 -8.58 17.79 -0.37
N PRO A 282 -9.91 17.88 -0.58
CA PRO A 282 -10.58 19.16 -0.78
C PRO A 282 -10.27 20.19 0.31
N LEU A 283 -10.22 19.75 1.58
CA LEU A 283 -9.93 20.61 2.71
C LEU A 283 -8.53 21.21 2.66
N LEU A 284 -7.53 20.38 2.33
CA LEU A 284 -6.15 20.81 2.13
C LEU A 284 -6.03 21.79 0.96
N TYR A 285 -6.70 21.51 -0.16
CA TYR A 285 -6.66 22.39 -1.33
C TYR A 285 -7.31 23.74 -1.05
N ALA A 286 -8.46 23.75 -0.37
CA ALA A 286 -9.13 24.98 0.04
C ALA A 286 -8.24 25.82 0.97
N THR A 287 -7.60 25.18 1.95
CA THR A 287 -6.67 25.84 2.87
C THR A 287 -5.46 26.40 2.12
N TYR A 288 -4.90 25.64 1.18
CA TYR A 288 -3.76 26.07 0.37
C TYR A 288 -4.12 27.27 -0.51
N ASN A 289 -5.29 27.24 -1.16
CA ASN A 289 -5.79 28.33 -1.98
C ASN A 289 -6.04 29.62 -1.19
N GLU A 290 -6.42 29.52 0.08
CA GLU A 290 -6.57 30.66 0.99
C GLU A 290 -5.22 31.22 1.46
N VAL A 291 -4.27 30.34 1.79
CA VAL A 291 -3.01 30.70 2.45
C VAL A 291 -1.96 31.20 1.47
N LEU A 292 -1.77 30.54 0.33
CA LEU A 292 -0.64 30.83 -0.57
C LEU A 292 -0.57 32.31 -1.02
N PRO A 293 -1.67 33.01 -1.33
CA PRO A 293 -1.64 34.44 -1.66
C PRO A 293 -1.16 35.36 -0.51
N GLN A 294 -1.19 34.89 0.73
CA GLN A 294 -0.74 35.64 1.91
C GLN A 294 0.76 35.47 2.16
N LEU A 295 1.41 34.54 1.46
CA LEU A 295 2.82 34.22 1.60
C LEU A 295 3.67 35.04 0.63
N ASP A 296 4.97 35.10 0.91
CA ASP A 296 5.99 35.73 0.06
C ASP A 296 6.66 34.73 -0.92
N GLY A 297 6.21 33.48 -0.95
CA GLY A 297 6.67 32.43 -1.85
C GLY A 297 6.05 31.06 -1.53
N TYR A 298 6.58 30.00 -2.14
CA TYR A 298 6.13 28.61 -1.97
C TYR A 298 6.54 28.01 -0.62
N ILE A 299 5.86 26.94 -0.19
CA ILE A 299 6.11 26.30 1.11
C ILE A 299 7.32 25.35 1.05
N ASN A 300 7.44 24.61 -0.05
CA ASN A 300 8.48 23.64 -0.35
C ASN A 300 9.35 24.15 -1.50
N GLU A 301 10.62 24.43 -1.22
CA GLU A 301 11.59 24.91 -2.18
C GLU A 301 12.59 23.80 -2.50
N ALA A 302 12.30 23.00 -3.54
CA ALA A 302 13.13 21.88 -4.00
C ALA A 302 13.50 20.87 -2.89
N GLY A 303 12.54 20.56 -2.01
CA GLY A 303 12.70 19.64 -0.88
C GLY A 303 13.12 20.31 0.43
N VAL A 304 13.39 21.63 0.42
CA VAL A 304 13.65 22.40 1.64
C VAL A 304 12.38 23.12 2.06
N LEU A 305 11.89 22.79 3.26
CA LEU A 305 10.66 23.34 3.80
C LEU A 305 10.90 24.73 4.41
N ASN A 306 10.16 25.74 3.96
CA ASN A 306 10.14 27.04 4.61
C ASN A 306 9.19 27.00 5.82
N LEU A 307 9.77 26.81 7.01
CA LEU A 307 9.00 26.61 8.24
C LEU A 307 8.08 27.79 8.59
N LYS A 308 8.46 29.03 8.26
CA LYS A 308 7.62 30.21 8.56
C LYS A 308 6.34 30.20 7.72
N ARG A 309 6.46 29.88 6.44
CA ARG A 309 5.33 29.74 5.51
C ARG A 309 4.48 28.54 5.88
N PHE A 310 5.11 27.42 6.20
CA PHE A 310 4.44 26.20 6.63
C PHE A 310 3.67 26.38 7.95
N GLU A 311 4.20 27.16 8.90
CA GLU A 311 3.50 27.49 10.14
C GLU A 311 2.18 28.24 9.88
N ILE A 312 2.18 29.20 8.93
CA ILE A 312 0.97 29.93 8.54
C ILE A 312 -0.06 28.98 7.91
N PHE A 313 0.40 28.04 7.08
CA PHE A 313 -0.46 27.01 6.50
C PHE A 313 -1.08 26.12 7.59
N LEU A 314 -0.27 25.58 8.51
CA LEU A 314 -0.76 24.72 9.59
C LEU A 314 -1.71 25.45 10.54
N LYS A 315 -1.47 26.73 10.85
CA LYS A 315 -2.39 27.53 11.69
C LYS A 315 -3.77 27.68 11.06
N ASN A 316 -3.84 27.87 9.75
CA ASN A 316 -5.12 27.94 9.06
C ASN A 316 -5.76 26.55 8.95
N PHE A 317 -4.98 25.52 8.65
CA PHE A 317 -5.47 24.14 8.59
C PHE A 317 -6.04 23.66 9.93
N ALA A 318 -5.42 24.03 11.06
CA ALA A 318 -5.87 23.68 12.41
C ALA A 318 -7.25 24.26 12.77
N LYS A 319 -7.72 25.30 12.08
CA LYS A 319 -9.11 25.79 12.24
C LYS A 319 -10.13 24.73 11.86
N ASN A 320 -9.80 23.88 10.89
CA ASN A 320 -10.67 22.81 10.43
C ASN A 320 -10.76 21.68 11.46
N ASP A 321 -9.63 21.27 12.05
CA ASP A 321 -9.61 20.30 13.15
C ASP A 321 -10.44 20.79 14.35
N ARG A 322 -10.30 22.07 14.70
CA ARG A 322 -11.13 22.68 15.76
C ARG A 322 -12.63 22.66 15.42
N LYS A 323 -13.00 22.87 14.16
CA LYS A 323 -14.39 22.80 13.71
C LYS A 323 -14.93 21.38 13.85
N ASN A 324 -14.19 20.39 13.35
CA ASN A 324 -14.57 18.98 13.44
C ASN A 324 -14.72 18.53 14.91
N PHE A 325 -13.82 18.98 15.78
CA PHE A 325 -13.90 18.71 17.22
C PHE A 325 -15.19 19.25 17.85
N LEU A 326 -15.59 20.48 17.51
CA LEU A 326 -16.84 21.06 18.02
C LEU A 326 -18.07 20.31 17.51
N GLU A 327 -18.08 19.92 16.24
CA GLU A 327 -19.17 19.12 15.65
C GLU A 327 -19.30 17.76 16.36
N GLN A 328 -18.19 17.06 16.62
CA GLN A 328 -18.20 15.81 17.38
C GLN A 328 -18.71 16.00 18.82
N MET A 329 -18.30 17.08 19.50
CA MET A 329 -18.78 17.39 20.85
C MET A 329 -20.29 17.65 20.87
N ASP A 330 -20.81 18.39 19.89
CA ASP A 330 -22.23 18.69 19.78
C ASP A 330 -23.05 17.42 19.50
N ASP A 331 -22.54 16.51 18.67
CA ASP A 331 -23.15 15.21 18.39
C ASP A 331 -23.18 14.33 19.65
N GLU A 332 -22.08 14.27 20.42
CA GLU A 332 -22.04 13.54 21.69
C GLU A 332 -23.00 14.15 22.74
N ALA A 333 -23.06 15.47 22.83
CA ALA A 333 -24.01 16.18 23.69
C ALA A 333 -25.47 15.88 23.29
N TYR A 334 -25.75 15.86 21.99
CA TYR A 334 -27.06 15.52 21.47
C TYR A 334 -27.44 14.06 21.77
N LEU A 335 -26.53 13.11 21.51
CA LEU A 335 -26.75 11.70 21.78
C LEU A 335 -26.92 11.42 23.28
N SER A 336 -26.13 12.06 24.14
CA SER A 336 -26.26 11.93 25.59
C SER A 336 -27.61 12.48 26.07
N SER A 337 -28.05 13.64 25.55
CA SER A 337 -29.36 14.23 25.89
C SER A 337 -30.56 13.34 25.51
N LYS A 338 -30.46 12.60 24.40
CA LYS A 338 -31.48 11.60 24.01
C LYS A 338 -31.49 10.40 24.95
N ARG A 339 -30.31 9.90 25.33
CA ARG A 339 -30.18 8.76 26.27
C ARG A 339 -30.72 9.07 27.66
N THR A 340 -30.50 10.28 28.18
CA THR A 340 -31.11 10.71 29.45
C THR A 340 -32.60 10.95 29.32
N SER A 341 -33.09 11.44 28.19
CA SER A 341 -34.54 11.60 27.96
C SER A 341 -35.30 10.27 27.89
N ASP A 342 -34.70 9.22 27.34
CA ASP A 342 -35.30 7.89 27.27
C ASP A 342 -35.23 7.15 28.62
N ALA A 343 -34.19 7.42 29.43
CA ALA A 343 -34.13 6.96 30.83
C ALA A 343 -35.21 7.64 31.70
N TRP A 344 -35.47 8.92 31.48
CA TRP A 344 -36.54 9.66 32.19
C TRP A 344 -37.94 9.19 31.77
N LYS A 345 -38.16 8.93 30.47
CA LYS A 345 -39.44 8.37 29.97
C LYS A 345 -39.73 6.95 30.47
N LYS A 346 -38.71 6.13 30.78
CA LYS A 346 -38.91 4.80 31.38
C LYS A 346 -39.24 4.85 32.87
N ASN A 347 -38.74 5.85 33.60
CA ASN A 347 -39.06 6.01 35.03
C ASN A 347 -40.41 6.71 35.29
N SER A 348 -40.94 7.50 34.36
CA SER A 348 -42.26 8.15 34.56
C SER A 348 -43.48 7.23 34.47
N ASN A 349 -43.30 5.91 34.25
CA ASN A 349 -44.41 4.94 34.19
C ASN A 349 -44.53 4.06 35.45
N ASN A 350 -43.70 4.23 36.49
CA ASN A 350 -43.70 3.33 37.65
C ASN A 350 -43.85 4.01 39.02
N ASP A 351 -44.21 5.28 39.09
CA ASP A 351 -44.43 5.95 40.39
C ASP A 351 -45.92 6.15 40.71
N GLU A 352 -46.60 5.04 41.02
CA GLU A 352 -47.67 5.00 42.01
C GLU A 352 -47.52 3.74 42.89
N GLN A 353 -46.73 3.82 43.97
CA GLN A 353 -47.11 3.36 45.33
C GLN A 353 -45.93 3.26 46.33
N SER A 354 -46.14 3.94 47.49
CA SER A 354 -45.60 3.73 48.85
C SER A 354 -44.08 3.85 49.07
N PHE A 355 -43.56 4.84 49.83
CA PHE A 355 -43.56 5.08 51.30
C PHE A 355 -42.23 4.62 51.95
N ASN A 356 -41.52 5.60 52.54
CA ASN A 356 -40.45 5.62 53.55
C ASN A 356 -39.48 4.43 53.70
N GLU A 357 -38.16 4.71 53.66
CA GLU A 357 -37.30 4.74 54.85
C GLU A 357 -35.90 5.30 54.56
N ASP A 358 -35.56 6.32 55.35
CA ASP A 358 -34.27 6.73 55.92
C ASP A 358 -33.05 7.19 55.09
N LEU A 359 -32.64 8.42 55.47
CA LEU A 359 -31.32 9.00 55.25
C LEU A 359 -30.25 8.21 56.01
N GLU A 360 -29.16 7.86 55.33
CA GLU A 360 -27.82 7.91 55.92
C GLU A 360 -26.86 8.68 55.01
N VAL A 361 -26.24 9.69 55.62
CA VAL A 361 -25.15 10.50 55.06
C VAL A 361 -23.88 9.67 55.17
N PHE A 362 -23.27 9.29 54.04
CA PHE A 362 -21.95 8.65 54.03
C PHE A 362 -20.90 9.62 53.50
N ASP A 363 -20.02 10.02 54.42
CA ASP A 363 -18.96 11.00 54.32
C ASP A 363 -17.76 10.49 53.51
N LEU A 364 -17.11 11.41 52.78
CA LEU A 364 -15.88 11.18 52.03
C LEU A 364 -14.68 11.51 52.93
N SER A 365 -14.28 10.57 53.78
CA SER A 365 -12.90 10.50 54.28
C SER A 365 -12.58 9.16 54.93
N ASN A 366 -11.93 8.26 54.16
CA ASN A 366 -10.68 7.62 54.59
C ASN A 366 -10.15 6.67 53.53
N ASP A 367 -8.83 6.70 53.47
CA ASP A 367 -7.93 6.13 52.50
C ASP A 367 -7.79 4.60 52.59
N GLU A 368 -7.17 4.07 51.54
CA GLU A 368 -6.47 2.79 51.47
C GLU A 368 -7.29 1.48 51.40
N THR A 369 -7.39 0.99 50.16
CA THR A 369 -7.00 -0.34 49.66
C THR A 369 -8.04 -0.87 48.69
N ASN A 370 -7.74 -0.85 47.38
CA ASN A 370 -8.05 -2.00 46.53
C ASN A 370 -7.38 -1.96 45.16
N LYS A 371 -7.04 -3.16 44.71
CA LYS A 371 -6.21 -3.51 43.57
C LYS A 371 -6.86 -3.10 42.24
N VAL A 372 -5.99 -2.67 41.33
CA VAL A 372 -6.21 -2.54 39.89
C VAL A 372 -6.78 -3.83 39.31
N THR A 373 -7.93 -3.74 38.64
CA THR A 373 -8.32 -4.67 37.58
C THR A 373 -8.69 -3.86 36.35
N ASP A 374 -7.74 -3.76 35.42
CA ASP A 374 -7.96 -3.28 34.06
C ASP A 374 -8.97 -4.18 33.34
N ILE A 375 -10.09 -3.62 32.89
CA ILE A 375 -10.89 -4.18 31.82
C ILE A 375 -10.74 -3.25 30.62
N GLY A 376 -9.82 -3.64 29.74
CA GLY A 376 -9.49 -2.93 28.51
C GLY A 376 -10.66 -2.90 27.52
N ILE A 377 -10.99 -1.69 27.07
CA ILE A 377 -11.81 -1.46 25.89
C ILE A 377 -10.85 -1.19 24.73
N SER A 378 -10.53 -2.22 23.94
CA SER A 378 -9.94 -2.05 22.62
C SER A 378 -11.02 -2.32 21.57
N LYS A 379 -11.67 -1.26 21.08
CA LYS A 379 -12.43 -1.32 19.81
C LYS A 379 -11.52 -0.77 18.72
N GLY A 380 -10.88 -1.69 17.99
CA GLY A 380 -10.15 -1.38 16.76
C GLY A 380 -11.14 -1.12 15.62
N ALA A 381 -10.84 -0.10 14.83
CA ALA A 381 -11.52 0.25 13.60
C ALA A 381 -11.16 -0.76 12.49
N PHE A 382 -11.95 -1.83 12.37
CA PHE A 382 -12.05 -2.63 11.15
C PHE A 382 -13.26 -3.56 11.32
N ASP A 383 -14.43 -3.19 10.81
CA ASP A 383 -15.36 -4.17 10.25
C ASP A 383 -16.48 -3.51 9.42
N SER A 384 -16.65 -4.10 8.25
CA SER A 384 -17.69 -3.89 7.23
C SER A 384 -19.02 -4.53 7.64
N ASP A 385 -20.16 -3.95 7.28
CA ASP A 385 -21.42 -4.71 7.26
C ASP A 385 -22.43 -4.31 6.16
N SER A 386 -23.19 -5.33 5.77
CA SER A 386 -24.02 -5.45 4.57
C SER A 386 -25.53 -5.29 4.84
N ASN A 387 -26.31 -4.90 3.82
CA ASN A 387 -27.65 -5.46 3.55
C ASN A 387 -28.19 -5.10 2.14
N ALA A 388 -29.22 -5.85 1.73
CA ALA A 388 -30.12 -5.71 0.56
C ALA A 388 -29.78 -6.50 -0.73
N SER A 389 -30.86 -6.85 -1.41
CA SER A 389 -31.31 -8.14 -1.97
C SER A 389 -31.18 -8.30 -3.50
N ASP A 390 -31.37 -9.55 -3.95
CA ASP A 390 -31.16 -10.13 -5.29
C ASP A 390 -32.09 -9.63 -6.42
N GLU A 391 -31.58 -9.69 -7.66
CA GLU A 391 -32.18 -10.43 -8.80
C GLU A 391 -31.15 -10.54 -9.97
N CYS A 392 -31.08 -11.72 -10.61
CA CYS A 392 -30.05 -12.14 -11.58
C CYS A 392 -30.59 -12.18 -13.03
N GLU A 393 -29.73 -12.00 -14.04
CA GLU A 393 -29.86 -12.62 -15.38
C GLU A 393 -28.47 -12.88 -16.01
N GLU A 394 -28.28 -14.08 -16.59
CA GLU A 394 -27.05 -14.62 -17.23
C GLU A 394 -27.00 -14.33 -18.74
N ILE A 395 -25.82 -14.00 -19.29
CA ILE A 395 -25.52 -14.14 -20.73
C ILE A 395 -24.10 -14.70 -20.93
N THR A 396 -24.00 -15.61 -21.89
CA THR A 396 -22.94 -16.56 -22.19
C THR A 396 -21.87 -16.10 -23.21
N ASP A 397 -20.67 -16.69 -23.03
CA ASP A 397 -19.77 -17.30 -24.05
C ASP A 397 -18.63 -16.56 -24.82
N GLN A 398 -17.42 -17.18 -24.64
CA GLN A 398 -16.38 -17.61 -25.60
C GLN A 398 -15.35 -16.65 -26.26
N ARG A 399 -14.04 -16.88 -25.98
CA ARG A 399 -13.07 -17.62 -26.86
C ARG A 399 -11.64 -17.63 -26.27
N ALA A 400 -10.98 -18.80 -26.28
CA ALA A 400 -9.63 -19.02 -25.76
C ALA A 400 -8.59 -19.23 -26.88
N LEU A 401 -7.34 -18.77 -26.68
CA LEU A 401 -6.18 -18.98 -27.56
C LEU A 401 -5.03 -19.65 -26.79
N THR A 402 -4.33 -20.57 -27.45
CA THR A 402 -3.44 -21.59 -26.88
C THR A 402 -1.95 -21.32 -27.20
N SER A 403 -1.08 -21.13 -26.19
CA SER A 403 0.39 -21.16 -26.39
C SER A 403 1.24 -21.70 -25.21
N THR A 404 0.65 -22.07 -24.07
CA THR A 404 1.35 -22.34 -22.80
C THR A 404 2.34 -23.53 -22.73
N LYS A 405 2.47 -24.41 -23.73
CA LYS A 405 3.23 -25.67 -23.57
C LYS A 405 4.74 -25.59 -23.88
N ALA A 406 5.21 -24.56 -24.59
CA ALA A 406 6.63 -24.48 -24.99
C ALA A 406 7.56 -23.91 -23.90
N VAL A 407 7.00 -23.20 -22.91
CA VAL A 407 7.74 -22.40 -21.93
C VAL A 407 8.25 -23.25 -20.75
N SER A 408 7.47 -24.22 -20.29
CA SER A 408 7.79 -25.08 -19.13
C SER A 408 9.07 -25.91 -19.27
N ARG A 409 9.42 -26.37 -20.49
CA ARG A 409 10.62 -27.21 -20.69
C ARG A 409 11.95 -26.46 -20.61
N LYS A 410 11.96 -25.15 -20.91
CA LYS A 410 13.20 -24.35 -20.85
C LYS A 410 13.57 -23.96 -19.41
N PHE A 411 12.59 -23.82 -18.52
CA PHE A 411 12.82 -23.41 -17.13
C PHE A 411 13.38 -24.53 -16.24
N SER A 412 13.02 -25.82 -16.46
CA SER A 412 13.61 -26.94 -15.71
C SER A 412 15.13 -27.04 -15.86
N ASN A 413 15.68 -26.69 -17.03
CA ASN A 413 17.12 -26.78 -17.30
C ASN A 413 17.96 -25.73 -16.55
N ILE A 414 17.38 -24.58 -16.22
CA ILE A 414 18.06 -23.53 -15.42
C ILE A 414 18.25 -24.02 -13.98
N TYR A 415 17.22 -24.67 -13.44
CA TYR A 415 17.26 -25.17 -12.08
C TYR A 415 18.23 -26.33 -11.91
N GLU A 416 18.31 -27.26 -12.88
CA GLU A 416 19.33 -28.31 -12.92
C GLU A 416 20.75 -27.72 -12.89
N TYR A 417 20.99 -26.62 -13.61
CA TYR A 417 22.29 -25.93 -13.65
C TYR A 417 22.64 -25.26 -12.32
N VAL A 418 21.69 -24.56 -11.68
CA VAL A 418 21.90 -23.92 -10.36
C VAL A 418 22.02 -24.97 -9.24
N ARG A 419 21.23 -26.05 -9.30
CA ARG A 419 21.31 -27.20 -8.38
C ARG A 419 22.63 -27.96 -8.52
N ALA A 420 23.18 -28.07 -9.73
CA ALA A 420 24.51 -28.64 -9.96
C ALA A 420 25.61 -27.78 -9.29
N LYS A 421 25.50 -26.44 -9.35
CA LYS A 421 26.37 -25.53 -8.60
C LYS A 421 26.24 -25.67 -7.09
N LYS A 422 25.03 -25.91 -6.57
CA LYS A 422 24.77 -26.17 -5.13
C LYS A 422 25.55 -27.39 -4.62
N LYS A 423 25.63 -28.48 -5.40
CA LYS A 423 26.42 -29.68 -5.05
C LYS A 423 27.94 -29.42 -5.04
N SER A 424 28.44 -28.58 -5.93
CA SER A 424 29.87 -28.25 -5.97
C SER A 424 30.30 -27.33 -4.82
N ILE A 425 29.43 -26.44 -4.34
CA ILE A 425 29.73 -25.56 -3.19
C ILE A 425 29.62 -26.32 -1.87
N SER A 426 28.68 -27.27 -1.73
CA SER A 426 28.59 -28.11 -0.52
C SER A 426 29.76 -29.10 -0.38
N MET A 427 30.47 -29.44 -1.48
CA MET A 427 31.70 -30.25 -1.41
C MET A 427 32.95 -29.42 -1.05
N LEU A 428 32.89 -28.10 -1.12
CA LEU A 428 34.00 -27.22 -0.72
C LEU A 428 33.96 -26.83 0.77
N PHE A 429 32.86 -27.16 1.47
CA PHE A 429 32.64 -26.88 2.90
C PHE A 429 32.43 -28.14 3.75
N ASN A 430 32.85 -29.32 3.27
CA ASN A 430 32.96 -30.55 4.06
C ASN A 430 34.40 -31.09 4.03
#